data_AF-A0A6A6DKQ6-F1
#
_entry.id   AF-A0A6A6DKQ6-F1
#
_cell.length_a   1.000
_cell.length_b   1.000
_cell.length_c   1.000
_cell.angle_alpha   90.00
_cell.angle_beta   90.00
_cell.angle_gamma   90.00
#
_symmetry.space_group_name_H-M   'P 1'
#
loop_
_entity.id
_entity.type
_entity.pdbx_description
1 polymer ?
#
loop_
_entity_poly.entity_id
_entity_poly.type
_entity_poly.pdbx_seq_one_letter_code
_entity_poly.pdbx_strand_id
1 'polypeptide(L)'
;MANKMLCPDWVFANGSNVCVAKDRAWFTNYTPFSSYLGSIYGGEMRIAGIGTVKISTGPTSVLRLDSVLHVPEAMCNVLGWPLVEAYDVNVRWRSNSGTITNKDSEEVIACFQPGRPLMTLAVLLAPLGYSLGPSVIKKEIMYAINAVWSHEERKRWEWFKQTGEIVERVPEGTMKAKARVAEYTDKEKRWLKKHYKNEFNFLFQHGLKIKYEKERAEGRNILRELMRSEEV
;
A
#
# COMPACT_ATOMS: atom_id res chain seq x y z
N MET A 1 -0.84 32.40 -13.43
CA MET A 1 -1.66 31.25 -13.03
C MET A 1 -0.93 30.56 -11.89
N ALA A 2 -1.56 30.35 -10.73
CA ALA A 2 -0.91 29.64 -9.64
C ALA A 2 -0.66 28.18 -10.07
N ASN A 3 0.60 27.76 -10.09
CA ASN A 3 0.93 26.38 -10.42
C ASN A 3 0.33 25.48 -9.34
N LYS A 4 -0.47 24.47 -9.73
CA LYS A 4 -1.10 23.59 -8.75
C LYS A 4 0.00 22.80 -8.03
N MET A 5 0.05 22.92 -6.71
CA MET A 5 1.08 22.28 -5.90
C MET A 5 0.65 20.86 -5.53
N LEU A 6 1.57 19.90 -5.63
CA LEU A 6 1.34 18.51 -5.25
C LEU A 6 1.89 18.22 -3.86
N CYS A 7 1.28 17.30 -3.13
CA CYS A 7 1.84 16.80 -1.89
C CYS A 7 3.20 16.12 -2.17
N PRO A 8 4.31 16.62 -1.59
CA PRO A 8 5.63 16.05 -1.82
C PRO A 8 5.91 14.82 -0.94
N ASP A 9 5.14 14.64 0.13
CA ASP A 9 5.46 13.66 1.17
C ASP A 9 5.01 12.27 0.74
N TRP A 10 5.99 11.42 0.43
CA TRP A 10 5.82 9.99 0.23
C TRP A 10 6.39 9.26 1.42
N VAL A 11 5.53 8.85 2.34
CA VAL A 11 5.94 8.24 3.60
C VAL A 11 5.92 6.72 3.49
N PHE A 12 7.04 6.07 3.76
CA PHE A 12 7.06 4.63 3.95
C PHE A 12 6.42 4.23 5.27
N ALA A 13 5.31 3.52 5.18
CA ALA A 13 4.51 3.08 6.31
C ALA A 13 4.41 1.55 6.28
N ASN A 14 5.26 0.89 7.05
CA ASN A 14 5.38 -0.57 7.09
C ASN A 14 4.10 -1.32 7.46
N GLY A 15 3.13 -0.66 8.10
CA GLY A 15 1.81 -1.22 8.37
C GLY A 15 0.81 -1.12 7.22
N SER A 16 1.20 -0.52 6.10
CA SER A 16 0.30 -0.32 4.97
C SER A 16 0.47 -1.44 3.96
N ASN A 17 -0.65 -2.04 3.53
CA ASN A 17 -0.62 -3.16 2.60
C ASN A 17 -0.71 -2.74 1.12
N VAL A 18 -0.65 -1.43 0.86
CA VAL A 18 -0.89 -0.80 -0.44
C VAL A 18 -0.18 0.56 -0.52
N CYS A 19 0.15 1.00 -1.73
CA CYS A 19 0.65 2.35 -1.99
C CYS A 19 -0.50 3.31 -2.34
N VAL A 20 -0.41 4.55 -1.86
CA VAL A 20 -1.45 5.58 -2.03
C VAL A 20 -0.81 6.86 -2.55
N ALA A 21 -1.46 7.50 -3.51
CA ALA A 21 -1.15 8.86 -3.94
C ALA A 21 -2.36 9.76 -3.67
N LYS A 22 -2.09 10.93 -3.08
CA LYS A 22 -3.10 11.96 -2.83
C LYS A 22 -3.54 12.63 -4.13
N ASP A 23 -2.58 13.02 -4.95
CA ASP A 23 -2.86 13.86 -6.12
C ASP A 23 -2.87 13.06 -7.42
N ARG A 24 -3.94 13.22 -8.21
CA ARG A 24 -4.12 12.59 -9.53
C ARG A 24 -2.96 12.83 -10.51
N ALA A 25 -2.25 13.96 -10.38
CA ALA A 25 -1.19 14.37 -11.28
C ALA A 25 0.06 13.46 -11.22
N TRP A 26 0.23 12.67 -10.15
CA TRP A 26 1.34 11.72 -10.03
C TRP A 26 1.24 10.52 -10.99
N PHE A 27 0.06 10.24 -11.51
CA PHE A 27 -0.23 9.02 -12.26
C PHE A 27 0.09 9.17 -13.74
N THR A 28 0.88 8.25 -14.28
CA THR A 28 1.19 8.15 -15.72
C THR A 28 0.17 7.31 -16.48
N ASN A 29 -0.46 6.36 -15.80
CA ASN A 29 -1.64 5.63 -16.27
C ASN A 29 -2.69 5.65 -15.16
N TYR A 30 -3.96 5.62 -15.50
CA TYR A 30 -5.03 5.75 -14.53
C TYR A 30 -6.35 5.16 -15.01
N THR A 31 -6.92 4.33 -14.16
CA THR A 31 -8.24 3.78 -14.33
C THR A 31 -9.13 4.31 -13.21
N PRO A 32 -10.19 5.08 -13.53
CA PRO A 32 -11.21 5.42 -12.55
C PRO A 32 -11.82 4.14 -11.96
N PHE A 33 -11.82 4.03 -10.63
CA PHE A 33 -12.34 2.86 -9.94
C PHE A 33 -12.79 3.28 -8.54
N SER A 34 -14.10 3.17 -8.28
CA SER A 34 -14.68 3.56 -7.00
C SER A 34 -14.54 2.44 -5.99
N SER A 35 -13.77 2.70 -4.95
CA SER A 35 -13.39 1.74 -3.91
C SER A 35 -13.15 2.47 -2.59
N TYR A 36 -12.82 1.73 -1.53
CA TYR A 36 -12.60 2.30 -0.20
C TYR A 36 -11.27 1.83 0.40
N LEU A 37 -10.56 2.78 1.00
CA LEU A 37 -9.32 2.56 1.73
C LEU A 37 -9.62 2.63 3.23
N GLY A 38 -9.32 1.57 3.96
CA GLY A 38 -9.39 1.52 5.41
C GLY A 38 -8.08 1.90 6.10
N SER A 39 -8.13 1.90 7.43
CA SER A 39 -6.98 2.09 8.32
C SER A 39 -7.08 1.14 9.51
N ILE A 40 -5.94 0.65 10.00
CA ILE A 40 -5.87 -0.15 11.23
C ILE A 40 -6.42 0.60 12.45
N TYR A 41 -6.42 1.94 12.39
CA TYR A 41 -6.95 2.85 13.42
C TYR A 41 -8.45 3.14 13.26
N GLY A 42 -9.09 2.60 12.23
CA GLY A 42 -10.50 2.82 11.89
C GLY A 42 -10.70 3.95 10.87
N GLY A 43 -11.93 4.04 10.35
CA GLY A 43 -12.31 4.97 9.29
C GLY A 43 -12.08 4.42 7.88
N GLU A 44 -12.75 5.05 6.91
CA GLU A 44 -12.62 4.75 5.49
C GLU A 44 -12.46 6.05 4.70
N MET A 45 -11.61 6.01 3.67
CA MET A 45 -11.44 7.09 2.71
C MET A 45 -11.79 6.58 1.30
N ARG A 46 -12.29 7.46 0.46
CA ARG A 46 -12.67 7.09 -0.91
C ARG A 46 -11.46 6.95 -1.81
N ILE A 47 -11.38 5.82 -2.51
CA ILE A 47 -10.48 5.63 -3.65
C ILE A 47 -11.21 6.10 -4.91
N ALA A 48 -10.58 7.02 -5.64
CA ALA A 48 -11.13 7.57 -6.88
C ALA A 48 -10.65 6.80 -8.14
N GLY A 49 -9.51 6.14 -8.05
CA GLY A 49 -9.00 5.28 -9.12
C GLY A 49 -7.64 4.69 -8.79
N ILE A 50 -7.11 3.92 -9.73
CA ILE A 50 -5.91 3.11 -9.55
C ILE A 50 -5.01 3.29 -10.76
N GLY A 51 -3.70 3.28 -10.57
CA GLY A 51 -2.78 3.40 -11.69
C GLY A 51 -1.32 3.28 -11.33
N THR A 52 -0.47 3.67 -12.28
CA THR A 52 0.98 3.64 -12.11
C THR A 52 1.49 5.05 -11.85
N VAL A 53 2.40 5.19 -10.88
CA VAL A 53 3.11 6.42 -10.55
C VAL A 53 4.59 6.25 -10.86
N LYS A 54 5.19 7.29 -11.42
CA LYS A 54 6.65 7.40 -11.61
C LYS A 54 7.15 8.63 -10.87
N ILE A 55 8.02 8.43 -9.89
CA ILE A 55 8.55 9.49 -9.03
C ILE A 55 10.00 9.73 -9.41
N SER A 56 10.33 10.96 -9.82
CA SER A 56 11.72 11.38 -10.03
C SER A 56 12.41 11.57 -8.68
N THR A 57 13.39 10.71 -8.39
CA THR A 57 14.11 10.63 -7.11
C THR A 57 15.59 10.99 -7.25
N GLY A 58 16.10 11.03 -8.48
CA GLY A 58 17.44 11.50 -8.83
C GLY A 58 17.46 12.15 -10.23
N PRO A 59 18.62 12.63 -10.70
CA PRO A 59 18.74 13.24 -12.03
C PRO A 59 18.32 12.31 -13.17
N THR A 60 18.61 11.01 -13.02
CA THR A 60 18.25 9.94 -13.96
C THR A 60 17.40 8.84 -13.33
N SER A 61 17.35 8.77 -11.99
CA SER A 61 16.66 7.72 -11.25
C SER A 61 15.16 8.01 -11.10
N VAL A 62 14.35 6.99 -11.38
CA VAL A 62 12.89 7.05 -11.27
C VAL A 62 12.38 5.85 -10.50
N LEU A 63 11.69 6.10 -9.39
CA LEU A 63 10.95 5.07 -8.64
C LEU A 63 9.60 4.84 -9.30
N ARG A 64 9.33 3.61 -9.74
CA ARG A 64 8.04 3.20 -10.32
C ARG A 64 7.20 2.47 -9.28
N LEU A 65 5.95 2.84 -9.17
CA LEU A 65 4.97 2.17 -8.31
C LEU A 65 3.78 1.77 -9.17
N ASP A 66 3.48 0.49 -9.22
CA ASP A 66 2.32 -0.04 -9.93
C ASP A 66 1.15 -0.27 -8.97
N SER A 67 -0.08 -0.23 -9.49
CA SER A 67 -1.33 -0.42 -8.72
C SER A 67 -1.48 0.52 -7.51
N VAL A 68 -1.05 1.77 -7.65
CA VAL A 68 -1.19 2.82 -6.63
C VAL A 68 -2.64 3.28 -6.57
N LEU A 69 -3.17 3.46 -5.36
CA LEU A 69 -4.52 3.98 -5.15
C LEU A 69 -4.52 5.51 -5.12
N HIS A 70 -5.42 6.13 -5.87
CA HIS A 70 -5.65 7.58 -5.80
C HIS A 70 -6.70 7.90 -4.74
N VAL A 71 -6.28 8.55 -3.67
CA VAL A 71 -7.13 8.90 -2.52
C VAL A 71 -6.99 10.41 -2.25
N PRO A 72 -7.84 11.26 -2.86
CA PRO A 72 -7.75 12.72 -2.74
C PRO A 72 -7.79 13.25 -1.31
N GLU A 73 -8.49 12.53 -0.43
CA GLU A 73 -8.69 12.89 0.99
C GLU A 73 -7.49 12.53 1.86
N ALA A 74 -6.54 11.73 1.37
CA ALA A 74 -5.36 11.33 2.14
C ALA A 74 -4.54 12.56 2.56
N MET A 75 -3.95 12.52 3.77
CA MET A 75 -3.09 13.60 4.24
C MET A 75 -1.84 13.75 3.38
N CYS A 76 -1.19 12.62 3.04
CA CYS A 76 0.00 12.55 2.21
C CYS A 76 -0.01 11.28 1.35
N ASN A 77 1.02 11.08 0.53
CA ASN A 77 1.22 9.84 -0.19
C ASN A 77 1.82 8.77 0.74
N VAL A 78 1.55 7.49 0.46
CA VAL A 78 1.97 6.36 1.28
C VAL A 78 2.67 5.33 0.42
N LEU A 79 3.85 4.90 0.87
CA LEU A 79 4.57 3.75 0.32
C LEU A 79 4.32 2.56 1.26
N GLY A 80 3.53 1.60 0.79
CA GLY A 80 3.20 0.39 1.54
C GLY A 80 4.04 -0.82 1.13
N TRP A 81 3.57 -2.00 1.53
CA TRP A 81 4.21 -3.27 1.28
C TRP A 81 4.57 -3.59 -0.19
N PRO A 82 3.76 -3.20 -1.20
CA PRO A 82 4.14 -3.40 -2.61
C PRO A 82 5.51 -2.80 -2.99
N LEU A 83 5.97 -1.76 -2.28
CA LEU A 83 7.32 -1.23 -2.48
C LEU A 83 8.40 -2.27 -2.13
N VAL A 84 8.23 -3.01 -1.02
CA VAL A 84 9.19 -4.02 -0.53
C VAL A 84 9.16 -5.29 -1.39
N GLU A 85 8.01 -5.59 -1.98
CA GLU A 85 7.88 -6.66 -2.96
C GLU A 85 8.66 -6.33 -4.24
N ALA A 86 8.57 -5.08 -4.72
CA ALA A 86 9.24 -4.65 -5.94
C ALA A 86 10.74 -4.30 -5.77
N TYR A 87 11.15 -3.79 -4.61
CA TYR A 87 12.50 -3.23 -4.40
C TYR A 87 13.15 -3.73 -3.11
N ASP A 88 14.48 -3.68 -3.04
CA ASP A 88 15.16 -3.87 -1.77
C ASP A 88 15.13 -2.56 -0.97
N VAL A 89 14.46 -2.58 0.18
CA VAL A 89 14.18 -1.39 1.00
C VAL A 89 14.97 -1.48 2.29
N ASN A 90 16.07 -0.75 2.36
CA ASN A 90 16.91 -0.67 3.55
C ASN A 90 16.53 0.56 4.39
N VAL A 91 16.06 0.33 5.61
CA VAL A 91 15.59 1.40 6.51
C VAL A 91 16.39 1.47 7.80
N ARG A 92 16.72 2.70 8.20
CA ARG A 92 17.37 3.05 9.46
C ARG A 92 16.40 3.90 10.28
N TRP A 93 15.53 3.21 11.04
CA TRP A 93 14.43 3.83 11.78
C TRP A 93 14.87 4.93 12.76
N ARG A 94 16.04 4.80 13.41
CA ARG A 94 16.53 5.80 14.37
C ARG A 94 16.88 7.15 13.72
N SER A 95 17.32 7.14 12.47
CA SER A 95 17.76 8.33 11.73
C SER A 95 16.76 8.78 10.67
N ASN A 96 15.61 8.12 10.60
CA ASN A 96 14.64 8.29 9.53
C ASN A 96 15.23 8.30 8.11
N SER A 97 16.20 7.43 7.86
CA SER A 97 16.94 7.40 6.60
C SER A 97 17.02 6.00 6.04
N GLY A 98 17.48 5.87 4.80
CA GLY A 98 17.58 4.58 4.14
C GLY A 98 17.58 4.72 2.62
N THR A 99 17.64 3.60 1.94
CA THR A 99 17.74 3.51 0.48
C THR A 99 16.75 2.50 -0.07
N ILE A 100 16.34 2.74 -1.31
CA ILE A 100 15.54 1.83 -2.11
C ILE A 100 16.40 1.45 -3.32
N THR A 101 16.66 0.17 -3.46
CA THR A 101 17.57 -0.39 -4.45
C THR A 101 16.80 -1.28 -5.41
N ASN A 102 17.13 -1.20 -6.69
CA ASN A 102 16.61 -2.13 -7.69
C ASN A 102 17.17 -3.53 -7.43
N LYS A 103 16.30 -4.55 -7.33
CA LYS A 103 16.71 -5.92 -7.04
C LYS A 103 17.54 -6.57 -8.14
N ASP A 104 17.33 -6.16 -9.39
CA ASP A 104 17.97 -6.76 -10.56
C ASP A 104 19.31 -6.09 -10.88
N SER A 105 19.37 -4.76 -10.79
CA SER A 105 20.58 -4.00 -11.15
C SER A 105 21.46 -3.61 -9.96
N GLU A 106 21.00 -3.84 -8.72
CA GLU A 106 21.62 -3.38 -7.47
C GLU A 106 21.82 -1.84 -7.39
N GLU A 107 21.23 -1.08 -8.31
CA GLU A 107 21.32 0.38 -8.34
C GLU A 107 20.42 1.00 -7.27
N VAL A 108 20.96 1.96 -6.51
CA VAL A 108 20.16 2.79 -5.59
C VAL A 108 19.33 3.77 -6.40
N ILE A 109 18.02 3.54 -6.45
CA ILE A 109 17.10 4.37 -7.24
C ILE A 109 16.44 5.49 -6.43
N ALA A 110 16.39 5.36 -5.10
CA ALA A 110 15.84 6.40 -4.23
C ALA A 110 16.39 6.32 -2.80
N CYS A 111 16.23 7.41 -2.05
CA CYS A 111 16.61 7.47 -0.65
C CYS A 111 15.54 8.15 0.20
N PHE A 112 15.53 7.85 1.50
CA PHE A 112 14.73 8.59 2.47
C PHE A 112 15.52 9.78 2.99
N GLN A 113 14.87 10.93 3.12
CA GLN A 113 15.50 12.19 3.53
C GLN A 113 15.91 12.16 5.01
N PRO A 114 17.22 12.19 5.32
CA PRO A 114 17.68 12.25 6.71
C PRO A 114 17.16 13.49 7.43
N GLY A 115 16.74 13.34 8.69
CA GLY A 115 16.29 14.47 9.52
C GLY A 115 14.87 14.99 9.23
N ARG A 116 14.15 14.38 8.27
CA ARG A 116 12.70 14.56 8.13
C ARG A 116 11.95 13.73 9.20
N PRO A 117 10.75 14.17 9.61
CA PRO A 117 9.86 13.30 10.37
C PRO A 117 9.40 12.14 9.47
N LEU A 118 9.31 10.95 10.06
CA LEU A 118 8.94 9.68 9.38
C LEU A 118 9.91 9.29 8.24
N MET A 119 9.75 8.09 7.68
CA MET A 119 10.52 7.64 6.50
C MET A 119 10.00 8.34 5.24
N THR A 120 10.36 9.61 5.03
CA THR A 120 9.88 10.39 3.88
C THR A 120 10.86 10.31 2.71
N LEU A 121 10.37 9.95 1.53
CA LEU A 121 11.16 9.81 0.30
C LEU A 121 11.76 11.16 -0.13
N ALA A 122 12.98 11.13 -0.66
CA ALA A 122 13.58 12.26 -1.35
C ALA A 122 13.02 12.37 -2.79
N VAL A 123 11.99 13.18 -2.96
CA VAL A 123 11.46 13.53 -4.28
C VAL A 123 12.26 14.69 -4.86
N LEU A 124 12.75 14.53 -6.09
CA LEU A 124 13.52 15.56 -6.78
C LEU A 124 12.62 16.51 -7.57
N LEU A 125 11.70 15.96 -8.38
CA LEU A 125 10.86 16.74 -9.30
C LEU A 125 9.38 16.35 -9.19
N ALA A 126 8.52 17.35 -9.36
CA ALA A 126 7.11 17.14 -9.63
C ALA A 126 6.89 16.71 -11.10
N PRO A 127 5.74 16.10 -11.44
CA PRO A 127 5.33 15.89 -12.82
C PRO A 127 5.27 17.20 -13.61
N LEU A 128 5.45 17.11 -14.93
CA LEU A 128 5.46 18.27 -15.82
C LEU A 128 4.20 19.14 -15.65
N GLY A 129 4.38 20.44 -15.51
CA GLY A 129 3.28 21.39 -15.30
C GLY A 129 2.79 21.50 -13.84
N TYR A 130 3.51 20.92 -12.89
CA TYR A 130 3.23 21.02 -11.46
C TYR A 130 4.47 21.44 -10.68
N SER A 131 4.26 21.86 -9.42
CA SER A 131 5.33 22.11 -8.46
C SER A 131 5.10 21.31 -7.19
N LEU A 132 6.17 21.00 -6.46
CA LEU A 132 6.06 20.39 -5.14
C LEU A 132 5.56 21.42 -4.14
N GLY A 133 4.52 21.05 -3.39
CA GLY A 133 4.00 21.78 -2.24
C GLY A 133 4.97 21.79 -1.07
N PRO A 134 4.67 22.57 -0.02
CA PRO A 134 5.33 22.38 1.26
C PRO A 134 4.99 21.00 1.83
N SER A 135 5.89 20.46 2.65
CA SER A 135 5.63 19.23 3.41
C SER A 135 4.49 19.47 4.40
N VAL A 136 3.52 18.54 4.42
CA VAL A 136 2.41 18.51 5.38
C VAL A 136 2.83 17.84 6.69
N ILE A 137 3.93 17.09 6.69
CA ILE A 137 4.45 16.38 7.86
C ILE A 137 5.35 17.29 8.70
N LYS A 138 4.90 17.62 9.90
CA LYS A 138 5.56 18.54 10.84
C LYS A 138 6.34 17.79 11.95
N LYS A 139 7.51 18.30 12.35
CA LYS A 139 8.41 17.64 13.32
C LYS A 139 7.81 17.39 14.70
N GLU A 140 6.92 18.24 15.18
CA GLU A 140 6.39 18.21 16.56
C GLU A 140 5.06 17.45 16.69
N ILE A 141 4.54 16.92 15.58
CA ILE A 141 3.26 16.22 15.57
C ILE A 141 3.53 14.72 15.44
N MET A 142 2.87 13.93 16.29
CA MET A 142 2.85 12.48 16.15
C MET A 142 1.79 12.08 15.13
N TYR A 143 2.19 11.34 14.09
CA TYR A 143 1.31 10.86 13.04
C TYR A 143 1.14 9.36 13.11
N ALA A 144 -0.09 8.91 12.84
CA ALA A 144 -0.45 7.51 12.70
C ALA A 144 -0.87 7.24 11.24
N ILE A 145 0.10 7.14 10.34
CA ILE A 145 -0.14 6.95 8.91
C ILE A 145 -0.26 5.46 8.58
N ASN A 146 -1.38 5.08 7.99
CA ASN A 146 -1.65 3.71 7.58
C ASN A 146 -2.63 3.68 6.40
N ALA A 147 -2.42 2.73 5.49
CA ALA A 147 -3.31 2.46 4.37
C ALA A 147 -3.56 0.96 4.24
N VAL A 148 -4.82 0.55 4.42
CA VAL A 148 -5.26 -0.85 4.28
C VAL A 148 -6.34 -0.92 3.22
N TRP A 149 -6.07 -1.65 2.14
CA TRP A 149 -7.07 -2.00 1.14
C TRP A 149 -7.51 -3.44 1.36
N SER A 150 -8.81 -3.63 1.64
CA SER A 150 -9.34 -4.94 2.03
C SER A 150 -9.21 -5.97 0.91
N HIS A 151 -9.27 -7.24 1.29
CA HIS A 151 -9.17 -8.33 0.34
C HIS A 151 -10.35 -8.33 -0.65
N GLU A 152 -11.55 -7.98 -0.18
CA GLU A 152 -12.78 -7.87 -0.97
C GLU A 152 -12.64 -6.80 -2.05
N GLU A 153 -12.15 -5.62 -1.69
CA GLU A 153 -11.97 -4.52 -2.65
C GLU A 153 -10.89 -4.85 -3.68
N ARG A 154 -9.82 -5.54 -3.27
CA ARG A 154 -8.80 -6.08 -4.19
C ARG A 154 -9.40 -7.11 -5.16
N LYS A 155 -10.25 -8.02 -4.68
CA LYS A 155 -10.96 -8.98 -5.53
C LYS A 155 -11.85 -8.28 -6.54
N ARG A 156 -12.58 -7.24 -6.13
CA ARG A 156 -13.38 -6.41 -7.05
C ARG A 156 -12.50 -5.80 -8.15
N TRP A 157 -11.30 -5.34 -7.79
CA TRP A 157 -10.36 -4.82 -8.78
C TRP A 157 -9.83 -5.89 -9.73
N GLU A 158 -9.44 -7.07 -9.23
CA GLU A 158 -9.01 -8.19 -10.07
C GLU A 158 -10.11 -8.63 -11.05
N TRP A 159 -11.36 -8.74 -10.57
CA TRP A 159 -12.52 -9.04 -11.40
C TRP A 159 -12.70 -7.99 -12.50
N PHE A 160 -12.65 -6.71 -12.13
CA PHE A 160 -12.76 -5.61 -13.08
C PHE A 160 -11.65 -5.67 -14.14
N LYS A 161 -10.39 -5.97 -13.77
CA LYS A 161 -9.30 -6.12 -14.75
C LYS A 161 -9.54 -7.24 -15.75
N GLN A 162 -10.19 -8.33 -15.33
CA GLN A 162 -10.46 -9.50 -16.19
C GLN A 162 -11.68 -9.30 -17.09
N THR A 163 -12.72 -8.66 -16.58
CA THR A 163 -14.05 -8.62 -17.24
C THR A 163 -14.41 -7.24 -17.80
N GLY A 164 -13.78 -6.18 -17.31
CA GLY A 164 -14.19 -4.80 -17.54
C GLY A 164 -15.43 -4.38 -16.74
N GLU A 165 -16.02 -5.28 -15.94
CA GLU A 165 -17.26 -5.02 -15.21
C GLU A 165 -17.00 -4.44 -13.83
N ILE A 166 -17.73 -3.36 -13.50
CA ILE A 166 -17.70 -2.76 -12.17
C ILE A 166 -18.74 -3.45 -11.30
N VAL A 167 -18.29 -4.26 -10.36
CA VAL A 167 -19.15 -4.86 -9.33
C VAL A 167 -19.30 -3.86 -8.18
N GLU A 168 -20.55 -3.58 -7.77
CA GLU A 168 -20.82 -2.71 -6.63
C GLU A 168 -20.29 -3.28 -5.31
N ARG A 169 -19.91 -2.40 -4.39
CA ARG A 169 -19.51 -2.81 -3.04
C ARG A 169 -20.72 -3.39 -2.32
N VAL A 170 -20.58 -4.60 -1.79
CA VAL A 170 -21.55 -5.14 -0.84
C VAL A 170 -21.17 -4.65 0.56
N PRO A 171 -22.03 -3.93 1.29
CA PRO A 171 -21.72 -3.44 2.63
C PRO A 171 -21.36 -4.59 3.59
N GLU A 172 -20.31 -4.39 4.39
CA GLU A 172 -19.93 -5.30 5.46
C GLU A 172 -21.04 -5.37 6.52
N GLY A 173 -21.97 -6.32 6.34
CA GLY A 173 -23.13 -6.52 7.20
C GLY A 173 -24.13 -7.53 6.66
N THR A 174 -24.11 -7.80 5.35
CA THR A 174 -24.99 -8.80 4.70
C THR A 174 -24.36 -10.18 4.54
N MET A 175 -23.06 -10.33 4.79
CA MET A 175 -22.44 -11.66 4.88
C MET A 175 -22.80 -12.30 6.22
N LYS A 176 -23.83 -13.14 6.22
CA LYS A 176 -24.13 -14.08 7.31
C LYS A 176 -22.83 -14.75 7.76
N ALA A 177 -22.55 -14.72 9.06
CA ALA A 177 -21.48 -15.47 9.69
C ALA A 177 -21.50 -16.92 9.17
N LYS A 178 -20.56 -17.26 8.28
CA LYS A 178 -20.47 -18.61 7.73
C LYS A 178 -19.13 -19.24 8.12
N ALA A 179 -19.30 -20.33 8.86
CA ALA A 179 -18.35 -21.35 9.28
C ALA A 179 -17.23 -20.89 10.22
N ARG A 180 -17.11 -21.59 11.36
CA ARG A 180 -15.84 -21.74 12.07
C ARG A 180 -14.82 -22.29 11.06
N VAL A 181 -14.02 -21.40 10.47
CA VAL A 181 -12.98 -21.80 9.53
C VAL A 181 -12.00 -22.67 10.30
N ALA A 182 -11.79 -23.91 9.85
CA ALA A 182 -10.87 -24.86 10.48
C ALA A 182 -9.49 -24.21 10.69
N GLU A 183 -8.84 -24.55 11.81
CA GLU A 183 -7.49 -24.07 12.15
C GLU A 183 -6.47 -24.39 11.05
N TYR A 184 -5.30 -23.77 11.12
CA TYR A 184 -4.24 -24.06 10.16
C TYR A 184 -3.78 -25.51 10.23
N THR A 185 -3.71 -26.18 9.09
CA THR A 185 -3.02 -27.47 8.93
C THR A 185 -1.51 -27.28 9.02
N ASP A 186 -0.75 -28.37 9.24
CA ASP A 186 0.71 -28.27 9.29
C ASP A 186 1.32 -27.86 7.93
N LYS A 187 0.67 -28.21 6.82
CA LYS A 187 1.05 -27.73 5.47
C LYS A 187 0.91 -26.21 5.40
N GLU A 188 -0.24 -25.69 5.84
CA GLU A 188 -0.52 -24.25 5.88
C GLU A 188 0.44 -23.51 6.80
N LYS A 189 0.74 -24.04 8.00
CA LYS A 189 1.71 -23.45 8.93
C LYS A 189 3.11 -23.37 8.32
N ARG A 190 3.57 -24.43 7.62
CA ARG A 190 4.87 -24.44 6.94
C ARG A 190 4.92 -23.42 5.82
N TRP A 191 3.86 -23.34 5.01
CA TRP A 191 3.75 -22.37 3.92
C TRP A 191 3.75 -20.94 4.47
N LEU A 192 2.91 -20.66 5.46
CA LEU A 192 2.83 -19.37 6.13
C LEU A 192 4.17 -18.97 6.78
N LYS A 193 4.90 -19.91 7.40
CA LYS A 193 6.25 -19.65 7.92
C LYS A 193 7.26 -19.35 6.81
N LYS A 194 7.20 -20.08 5.69
CA LYS A 194 8.09 -19.89 4.55
C LYS A 194 7.90 -18.52 3.88
N HIS A 195 6.65 -18.11 3.65
CA HIS A 195 6.34 -16.90 2.88
C HIS A 195 6.18 -15.64 3.76
N TYR A 196 5.67 -15.79 4.98
CA TYR A 196 5.30 -14.66 5.86
C TYR A 196 5.99 -14.67 7.22
N LYS A 197 6.84 -15.67 7.51
CA LYS A 197 7.52 -15.93 8.80
C LYS A 197 6.57 -16.41 9.91
N ASN A 198 5.43 -15.75 10.12
CA ASN A 198 4.44 -16.13 11.14
C ASN A 198 3.05 -15.55 10.82
N GLU A 199 2.04 -15.98 11.59
CA GLU A 199 0.64 -15.62 11.34
C GLU A 199 0.39 -14.14 11.57
N PHE A 200 1.05 -13.55 12.57
CA PHE A 200 0.93 -12.14 12.87
C PHE A 200 1.33 -11.29 11.65
N ASN A 201 2.49 -11.56 11.07
CA ASN A 201 2.97 -10.85 9.88
C ASN A 201 2.04 -11.04 8.69
N PHE A 202 1.56 -12.27 8.47
CA PHE A 202 0.59 -12.57 7.41
C PHE A 202 -0.70 -11.75 7.58
N LEU A 203 -1.36 -11.86 8.73
CA LEU A 203 -2.60 -11.11 8.99
C LEU A 203 -2.38 -9.60 8.89
N PHE A 204 -1.30 -9.11 9.51
CA PHE A 204 -0.95 -7.70 9.47
C PHE A 204 -0.73 -7.18 8.04
N GLN A 205 -0.05 -7.95 7.18
CA GLN A 205 0.12 -7.63 5.76
C GLN A 205 -1.19 -7.67 4.98
N HIS A 206 -2.18 -8.45 5.41
CA HIS A 206 -3.51 -8.46 4.82
C HIS A 206 -4.47 -7.45 5.46
N GLY A 207 -4.00 -6.60 6.39
CA GLY A 207 -4.83 -5.62 7.09
C GLY A 207 -5.73 -6.22 8.17
N LEU A 208 -5.50 -7.49 8.51
CA LEU A 208 -6.24 -8.28 9.47
C LEU A 208 -5.54 -8.26 10.84
N LYS A 209 -6.32 -8.37 11.90
CA LYS A 209 -5.88 -8.28 13.29
C LYS A 209 -5.96 -9.63 13.97
N ILE A 210 -4.81 -10.10 14.45
CA ILE A 210 -4.68 -11.39 15.15
C ILE A 210 -5.57 -11.52 16.40
N LYS A 211 -5.99 -10.40 17.02
CA LYS A 211 -6.86 -10.44 18.20
C LYS A 211 -8.32 -10.78 17.90
N TYR A 212 -8.76 -10.68 16.65
CA TYR A 212 -10.15 -10.90 16.27
C TYR A 212 -10.27 -12.22 15.51
N GLU A 213 -10.94 -13.21 16.11
CA GLU A 213 -11.06 -14.55 15.49
C GLU A 213 -11.76 -14.51 14.13
N LYS A 214 -12.69 -13.56 13.91
CA LYS A 214 -13.31 -13.35 12.60
C LYS A 214 -12.27 -12.98 11.53
N GLU A 215 -11.36 -12.06 11.85
CA GLU A 215 -10.29 -11.62 10.95
C GLU A 215 -9.20 -12.70 10.80
N ARG A 216 -8.93 -13.48 11.86
CA ARG A 216 -8.07 -14.68 11.74
C ARG A 216 -8.68 -15.72 10.80
N ALA A 217 -9.99 -15.95 10.89
CA ALA A 217 -10.72 -16.89 10.04
C ALA A 217 -10.71 -16.42 8.57
N GLU A 218 -10.86 -15.12 8.34
CA GLU A 218 -10.68 -14.51 7.03
C GLU A 218 -9.25 -14.73 6.51
N GLY A 219 -8.23 -14.48 7.34
CA GLY A 219 -6.85 -14.75 7.00
C GLY A 219 -6.61 -16.21 6.60
N ARG A 220 -7.21 -17.18 7.31
CA ARG A 220 -7.14 -18.60 6.93
C ARG A 220 -7.70 -18.85 5.54
N ASN A 221 -8.80 -18.19 5.17
CA ASN A 221 -9.38 -18.30 3.83
C ASN A 221 -8.46 -17.70 2.76
N ILE A 222 -7.88 -16.51 3.04
CA ILE A 222 -6.91 -15.85 2.14
C ILE A 222 -5.70 -16.76 1.93
N LEU A 223 -5.12 -17.33 3.00
CA LEU A 223 -3.96 -18.22 2.90
C LEU A 223 -4.22 -19.41 1.99
N ARG A 224 -5.38 -20.06 2.16
CA ARG A 224 -5.79 -21.23 1.36
C ARG A 224 -6.02 -20.90 -0.10
N GLU A 225 -6.44 -19.67 -0.40
CA GLU A 225 -6.59 -19.19 -1.77
C GLU A 225 -5.22 -18.92 -2.41
N LEU A 226 -4.32 -18.25 -1.70
CA LEU A 226 -2.94 -18.00 -2.15
C LEU A 226 -2.18 -19.29 -2.42
N MET A 227 -2.27 -20.27 -1.51
CA MET A 227 -1.64 -21.58 -1.68
C MET A 227 -2.17 -22.32 -2.92
N ARG A 228 -3.47 -22.18 -3.23
CA ARG A 228 -4.08 -22.83 -4.40
C ARG A 228 -3.64 -22.19 -5.70
N SER A 229 -3.43 -20.88 -5.73
CA SER A 229 -2.94 -20.18 -6.92
C SER A 229 -1.47 -20.45 -7.24
N GLU A 230 -0.68 -20.94 -6.28
CA GLU A 230 0.74 -21.30 -6.50
C GLU A 230 0.91 -22.75 -7.02
N GLU A 231 -0.13 -23.58 -6.95
CA GLU A 231 -0.13 -24.97 -7.42
C GLU A 231 -0.58 -25.13 -8.90
N VAL A 232 -0.87 -24.01 -9.61
CA VAL A 232 -1.33 -23.98 -11.01
C VAL A 232 -0.25 -23.44 -11.94
#